data_AF-A0A6J3QZW4-F1
#
_entry.id   AF-A0A6J3QZW4-F1
#
_cell.length_a   1.000
_cell.length_b   1.000
_cell.length_c   1.000
_cell.angle_alpha   90.00
_cell.angle_beta   90.00
_cell.angle_gamma   90.00
#
_symmetry.space_group_name_H-M   'P 1'
#
loop_
_entity.id
_entity.type
_entity.pdbx_description
1 polymer ?
#
loop_
_entity_poly.entity_id
_entity_poly.type
_entity_poly.pdbx_seq_one_letter_code
_entity_poly.pdbx_strand_id
1 'polypeptide(L)'
;MKATDLLMVMRCLGASPTPGEVQRHLQTHGIDRNGELDFSTFLTIMHVQIKQEDPEKEILLAMLMADKEKKGYIMASELRSKLMKLGEKLTHKEVDDLFREADIEPHGKVKYDEFIRKITIPVQDY
;
A
#
# COMPACT_ATOMS: atom_id res chain seq x y z
N MET A 1 12.33 -14.62 -15.31
CA MET A 1 11.10 -14.51 -14.47
C MET A 1 10.04 -13.78 -15.27
N LYS A 2 8.77 -14.19 -15.25
CA LYS A 2 7.74 -13.47 -16.02
C LYS A 2 7.38 -12.15 -15.33
N ALA A 3 7.09 -11.12 -16.13
CA ALA A 3 6.63 -9.82 -15.62
C ALA A 3 5.34 -9.92 -14.79
N THR A 4 4.48 -10.89 -15.10
CA THR A 4 3.25 -11.18 -14.34
C THR A 4 3.51 -11.62 -12.91
N ASP A 5 4.65 -12.24 -12.65
CA ASP A 5 4.96 -12.86 -11.36
C ASP A 5 5.67 -11.87 -10.42
N LEU A 6 6.15 -10.74 -10.96
CA LEU A 6 6.95 -9.74 -10.24
C LEU A 6 6.24 -9.25 -8.98
N LEU A 7 4.96 -8.87 -9.07
CA LEU A 7 4.18 -8.40 -7.91
C LEU A 7 4.17 -9.42 -6.77
N MET A 8 3.93 -10.69 -7.09
CA MET A 8 3.88 -11.76 -6.10
C MET A 8 5.26 -11.99 -5.47
N VAL A 9 6.31 -12.05 -6.29
CA VAL A 9 7.68 -12.28 -5.82
C VAL A 9 8.16 -11.16 -4.91
N MET A 10 7.89 -9.89 -5.26
CA MET A 10 8.24 -8.75 -4.42
C MET A 10 7.56 -8.82 -3.04
N ARG A 11 6.27 -9.21 -3.02
CA ARG A 11 5.51 -9.41 -1.77
C ARG A 11 6.04 -10.57 -0.94
N CYS A 12 6.40 -11.68 -1.56
CA CYS A 12 7.03 -12.82 -0.86
C CYS A 12 8.38 -12.46 -0.22
N LEU A 13 9.05 -11.40 -0.71
CA LEU A 13 10.32 -10.92 -0.17
C LEU A 13 10.15 -9.74 0.82
N GLY A 14 8.91 -9.45 1.23
CA GLY A 14 8.59 -8.48 2.26
C GLY A 14 8.41 -7.03 1.79
N ALA A 15 8.48 -6.78 0.48
CA ALA A 15 8.08 -5.48 -0.07
C ALA A 15 6.56 -5.43 -0.25
N SER A 16 5.97 -4.24 -0.27
CA SER A 16 4.52 -4.02 -0.44
C SER A 16 4.17 -3.20 -1.69
N PRO A 17 4.67 -3.56 -2.89
CA PRO A 17 4.47 -2.71 -4.06
C PRO A 17 3.01 -2.73 -4.50
N THR A 18 2.59 -1.58 -5.04
CA THR A 18 1.29 -1.44 -5.67
C THR A 18 1.35 -1.92 -7.14
N PRO A 19 0.24 -2.41 -7.72
CA PRO A 19 0.21 -2.83 -9.13
C PRO A 19 0.75 -1.80 -10.14
N GLY A 20 0.47 -0.51 -9.93
CA GLY A 20 0.97 0.57 -10.77
C GLY A 20 2.45 0.90 -10.53
N GLU A 21 2.99 0.69 -9.34
CA GLU A 21 4.44 0.74 -9.11
C GLU A 21 5.17 -0.38 -9.87
N VAL A 22 4.66 -1.61 -9.80
CA VAL A 22 5.19 -2.74 -10.57
C VAL A 22 5.14 -2.43 -12.07
N GLN A 23 4.02 -1.89 -12.56
CA GLN A 23 3.89 -1.50 -13.96
C GLN A 23 4.89 -0.40 -14.34
N ARG A 24 5.14 0.57 -13.45
CA ARG A 24 6.13 1.63 -13.68
C ARG A 24 7.54 1.07 -13.75
N HIS A 25 7.91 0.17 -12.85
CA HIS A 25 9.21 -0.53 -12.88
C HIS A 25 9.42 -1.26 -14.20
N LEU A 26 8.41 -2.01 -14.66
CA LEU A 26 8.46 -2.72 -15.95
C LEU A 26 8.65 -1.74 -17.12
N GLN A 27 7.89 -0.64 -17.15
CA GLN A 27 8.00 0.39 -18.19
C GLN A 27 9.37 1.07 -18.21
N THR A 28 9.94 1.40 -17.04
CA THR A 28 11.28 2.00 -16.94
C THR A 28 12.36 1.10 -17.54
N HIS A 29 12.19 -0.21 -17.47
CA HIS A 29 13.10 -1.20 -18.05
C HIS A 29 12.70 -1.65 -19.47
N GLY A 30 11.67 -1.06 -20.07
CA GLY A 30 11.21 -1.42 -21.42
C GLY A 30 10.61 -2.82 -21.52
N ILE A 31 10.11 -3.37 -20.41
CA ILE A 31 9.58 -4.73 -20.32
C ILE A 31 8.06 -4.68 -20.45
N ASP A 32 7.53 -5.42 -21.41
CA ASP A 32 6.09 -5.54 -21.59
C ASP A 32 5.46 -6.48 -20.54
N ARG A 33 4.12 -6.50 -20.48
CA ARG A 33 3.37 -7.30 -19.47
C ARG A 33 3.59 -8.81 -19.60
N ASN A 34 3.96 -9.30 -20.77
CA ASN A 34 4.22 -10.71 -21.06
C ASN A 34 5.73 -11.00 -21.16
N GLY A 35 6.56 -9.99 -20.90
CA GLY A 35 8.01 -10.05 -21.03
C GLY A 35 8.65 -10.85 -19.91
N GLU A 36 9.93 -11.09 -20.08
CA GLU A 36 10.76 -11.77 -19.10
C GLU A 36 11.78 -10.80 -18.51
N LEU A 37 11.97 -10.91 -17.20
CA LEU A 37 12.98 -10.21 -16.43
C LEU A 37 14.13 -11.17 -16.15
N ASP A 38 15.35 -10.70 -16.39
CA ASP A 38 16.54 -11.33 -15.85
C ASP A 38 16.71 -11.00 -14.35
N PHE A 39 17.61 -11.73 -13.70
CA PHE A 39 17.84 -11.57 -12.27
C PHE A 39 18.44 -10.20 -11.90
N SER A 40 19.28 -9.64 -12.78
CA SER A 40 19.92 -8.34 -12.55
C SER A 40 18.90 -7.19 -12.54
N THR A 41 17.96 -7.23 -13.49
CA THR A 41 16.86 -6.27 -13.59
C THR A 41 15.94 -6.38 -12.38
N PHE A 42 15.62 -7.62 -11.98
CA PHE A 42 14.84 -7.86 -10.77
C PHE A 42 15.48 -7.26 -9.51
N LEU A 43 16.79 -7.48 -9.29
CA LEU A 43 17.50 -6.90 -8.15
C LEU A 43 17.50 -5.37 -8.18
N THR A 44 17.61 -4.78 -9.37
CA THR A 44 17.55 -3.32 -9.55
C THR A 44 16.19 -2.79 -9.14
N ILE A 45 15.11 -3.41 -9.60
CA ILE A 45 13.72 -3.06 -9.25
C ILE A 45 13.50 -3.17 -7.73
N MET A 46 13.90 -4.30 -7.13
CA MET A 46 13.76 -4.52 -5.68
C MET A 46 14.53 -3.49 -4.86
N HIS A 47 15.76 -3.16 -5.29
CA HIS A 47 16.57 -2.16 -4.61
C HIS A 47 15.92 -0.78 -4.61
N VAL A 48 15.29 -0.39 -5.72
CA VAL A 48 14.55 0.87 -5.82
C VAL A 48 13.28 0.82 -4.96
N GLN A 49 12.49 -0.26 -5.04
CA GLN A 49 11.24 -0.40 -4.28
C GLN A 49 11.46 -0.30 -2.77
N ILE A 50 12.44 -1.04 -2.22
CA ILE A 50 12.69 -1.05 -0.77
C ILE A 50 13.15 0.32 -0.26
N LYS A 51 13.77 1.15 -1.11
CA LYS A 51 14.20 2.49 -0.74
C LYS A 51 13.08 3.53 -0.75
N GLN A 52 12.03 3.31 -1.54
CA GLN A 52 10.88 4.23 -1.62
C GLN A 52 9.78 3.86 -0.62
N GLU A 53 9.65 2.58 -0.25
CA GLU A 53 8.59 2.12 0.64
C GLU A 53 8.79 2.61 2.08
N ASP A 54 7.87 3.48 2.51
CA ASP A 54 7.64 3.81 3.90
C ASP A 54 6.12 3.89 4.12
N PRO A 55 5.43 2.72 4.17
CA PRO A 55 3.98 2.67 4.21
C PRO A 55 3.44 3.38 5.46
N GLU A 56 4.14 3.29 6.60
CA GLU A 56 3.80 3.99 7.83
C GLU A 56 3.76 5.51 7.61
N LYS A 57 4.81 6.07 7.01
CA LYS A 57 4.87 7.50 6.71
C LYS A 57 3.82 7.94 5.69
N GLU A 58 3.58 7.14 4.65
CA GLU A 58 2.57 7.48 3.63
C GLU A 58 1.15 7.51 4.21
N ILE A 59 0.81 6.51 5.02
CA ILE A 59 -0.48 6.45 5.73
C ILE A 59 -0.59 7.63 6.70
N LEU A 60 0.46 7.89 7.49
CA LEU A 60 0.48 9.00 8.43
C LEU A 60 0.26 10.34 7.72
N LEU A 61 0.95 10.58 6.60
CA LEU A 61 0.77 11.80 5.80
C LEU A 61 -0.66 11.91 5.26
N ALA A 62 -1.24 10.80 4.75
CA ALA A 62 -2.61 10.80 4.27
C ALA A 62 -3.63 11.14 5.37
N MET A 63 -3.42 10.62 6.58
CA MET A 63 -4.25 10.90 7.75
C MET A 63 -4.07 12.33 8.27
N LEU A 64 -2.85 12.84 8.34
CA LEU A 64 -2.57 14.24 8.70
C LEU A 64 -3.18 15.23 7.70
N MET A 65 -3.20 14.88 6.41
CA MET A 65 -3.89 15.68 5.39
C MET A 65 -5.42 15.63 5.51
N ALA A 66 -5.97 14.60 6.17
CA ALA A 66 -7.40 14.49 6.43
C ALA A 66 -7.81 15.22 7.73
N ASP A 67 -6.99 15.14 8.78
CA ASP A 67 -7.22 15.82 10.06
C ASP A 67 -6.71 17.24 10.10
N LYS A 68 -7.46 18.13 9.45
CA LYS A 68 -7.17 19.56 9.42
C LYS A 68 -7.11 20.20 10.81
N GLU A 69 -7.79 19.61 11.79
CA GLU A 69 -7.93 20.15 13.15
C GLU A 69 -6.92 19.53 14.13
N LYS A 70 -6.06 18.61 13.67
CA LYS A 70 -5.05 17.91 14.48
C LYS A 70 -5.62 17.26 15.75
N LYS A 71 -6.81 16.66 15.64
CA LYS A 71 -7.49 15.91 16.70
C LYS A 71 -6.76 14.63 17.10
N GLY A 72 -5.88 14.11 16.26
CA GLY A 72 -5.23 12.80 16.48
C GLY A 72 -6.11 11.60 16.08
N TYR A 73 -7.26 11.86 15.45
CA TYR A 73 -8.12 10.87 14.82
C TYR A 73 -8.91 11.50 13.66
N ILE A 74 -9.36 10.66 12.73
CA ILE A 74 -10.32 11.02 11.66
C ILE A 74 -11.53 10.11 11.72
N MET A 75 -12.62 10.50 11.07
CA MET A 75 -13.77 9.60 10.95
C MET A 75 -13.49 8.51 9.92
N ALA A 76 -13.98 7.30 10.15
CA ALA A 76 -13.85 6.19 9.20
C ALA A 76 -14.38 6.56 7.79
N SER A 77 -15.46 7.35 7.72
CA SER A 77 -16.00 7.88 6.46
C SER A 77 -15.04 8.83 5.74
N GLU A 78 -14.28 9.65 6.47
CA GLU A 78 -13.28 10.56 5.91
C GLU A 78 -12.05 9.79 5.42
N LEU A 79 -11.56 8.83 6.22
CA LEU A 79 -10.49 7.93 5.81
C LEU A 79 -10.86 7.17 4.54
N ARG A 80 -12.07 6.61 4.47
CA ARG A 80 -12.60 5.95 3.26
C ARG A 80 -12.55 6.89 2.06
N SER A 81 -13.06 8.12 2.21
CA SER A 81 -13.02 9.11 1.13
C SER A 81 -11.59 9.42 0.68
N LYS A 82 -10.63 9.43 1.60
CA LYS A 82 -9.22 9.73 1.32
C LYS A 82 -8.52 8.57 0.62
N LEU A 83 -8.68 7.35 1.11
CA LEU A 83 -8.12 6.12 0.53
C LEU A 83 -8.62 5.87 -0.91
N MET A 84 -9.85 6.28 -1.21
CA MET A 84 -10.40 6.20 -2.58
C MET A 84 -9.92 7.33 -3.52
N LYS A 85 -9.24 8.35 -2.99
CA LYS A 85 -8.81 9.54 -3.74
C LYS A 85 -7.29 9.70 -3.82
N LEU A 86 -6.54 9.10 -2.90
CA LEU A 86 -5.10 9.26 -2.74
C LEU A 86 -4.34 8.08 -3.36
N GLY A 87 -3.29 8.37 -4.13
CA GLY A 87 -2.44 7.34 -4.72
C GLY A 87 -3.18 6.38 -5.64
N GLU A 88 -2.91 5.09 -5.49
CA GLU A 88 -3.70 4.03 -6.11
C GLU A 88 -5.04 3.88 -5.39
N LYS A 89 -6.09 4.25 -6.11
CA LYS A 89 -7.43 4.34 -5.56
C LYS A 89 -7.94 2.95 -5.22
N LEU A 90 -8.17 2.74 -3.93
CA LEU A 90 -8.87 1.56 -3.46
C LEU A 90 -10.35 1.64 -3.87
N THR A 91 -10.91 0.50 -4.24
CA THR A 91 -12.34 0.33 -4.45
C THR A 91 -13.08 0.33 -3.10
N HIS A 92 -14.40 0.54 -3.13
CA HIS A 92 -15.21 0.44 -1.93
C HIS A 92 -15.02 -0.88 -1.19
N LYS A 93 -14.96 -1.99 -1.94
CA LYS A 93 -14.77 -3.33 -1.38
C LYS A 93 -13.43 -3.47 -0.68
N GLU A 94 -12.34 -3.02 -1.31
CA GLU A 94 -11.00 -3.10 -0.70
C GLU A 94 -10.91 -2.25 0.57
N VAL A 95 -11.56 -1.08 0.62
CA VAL A 95 -11.62 -0.29 1.85
C VAL A 95 -12.47 -0.98 2.93
N ASP A 96 -13.58 -1.61 2.55
CA ASP A 96 -14.43 -2.34 3.49
C ASP A 96 -13.72 -3.56 4.09
N ASP A 97 -12.92 -4.26 3.28
CA ASP A 97 -12.10 -5.39 3.72
C ASP A 97 -10.96 -4.89 4.63
N LEU A 98 -10.26 -3.80 4.28
CA LEU A 98 -9.24 -3.16 5.11
C LEU A 98 -9.79 -2.72 6.48
N PHE A 99 -10.98 -2.10 6.50
CA PHE A 99 -11.60 -1.66 7.76
C PHE A 99 -12.03 -2.84 8.61
N ARG A 100 -12.49 -3.93 8.00
CA ARG A 100 -12.83 -5.16 8.72
C ARG A 100 -11.58 -5.79 9.36
N GLU A 101 -10.48 -5.88 8.62
CA GLU A 101 -9.20 -6.40 9.12
C GLU A 101 -8.63 -5.55 10.24
N ALA A 102 -8.76 -4.22 10.13
CA ALA A 102 -8.32 -3.28 11.15
C ALA A 102 -9.31 -3.10 12.33
N ASP A 103 -10.41 -3.84 12.37
CA ASP A 103 -11.48 -3.71 13.38
C ASP A 103 -11.95 -2.25 13.55
N ILE A 104 -12.22 -1.59 12.41
CA ILE A 104 -12.72 -0.22 12.36
C ILE A 104 -14.23 -0.22 12.16
N GLU A 105 -14.94 0.41 13.09
CA GLU A 105 -16.36 0.65 12.94
C GLU A 105 -16.65 1.64 11.78
N PRO A 106 -17.67 1.40 10.93
CA PRO A 106 -18.00 2.25 9.78
C PRO A 106 -18.27 3.73 10.11
N HIS A 107 -18.69 4.01 11.35
CA HIS A 107 -18.96 5.35 11.88
C HIS A 107 -18.07 5.70 13.08
N GLY A 108 -17.03 4.89 13.32
CA GLY A 108 -16.09 5.05 14.42
C GLY A 108 -15.01 6.07 14.14
N LYS A 109 -14.29 6.43 15.20
CA LYS A 109 -13.09 7.27 15.14
C LYS A 109 -11.88 6.38 14.88
N VAL A 110 -11.06 6.74 13.91
CA VAL A 110 -9.82 6.04 13.57
C VAL A 110 -8.63 6.85 14.11
N LYS A 111 -7.95 6.33 15.12
CA LYS A 111 -6.72 6.91 15.66
C LYS A 111 -5.52 6.49 14.80
N TYR A 112 -4.57 7.41 14.59
CA TYR A 112 -3.47 7.19 13.65
C TYR A 112 -2.56 6.05 14.07
N ASP A 113 -2.04 6.12 15.30
CA ASP A 113 -1.15 5.10 15.85
C ASP A 113 -1.77 3.69 15.82
N GLU A 114 -3.06 3.58 16.11
CA GLU A 114 -3.75 2.30 16.10
C GLU A 114 -3.91 1.75 14.69
N PHE A 115 -4.36 2.60 13.76
CA PHE A 115 -4.56 2.18 12.38
C PHE A 115 -3.27 1.79 11.69
N ILE A 116 -2.23 2.63 11.81
CA ILE A 116 -0.90 2.37 11.25
C ILE A 116 -0.38 1.04 11.78
N ARG A 117 -0.39 0.83 13.11
CA ARG A 117 0.06 -0.44 13.69
C ARG A 117 -0.72 -1.62 13.14
N LYS A 118 -2.05 -1.53 13.05
CA LYS A 118 -2.88 -2.66 12.57
C LYS A 118 -2.61 -3.04 11.12
N ILE A 119 -2.23 -2.08 10.26
CA ILE A 119 -2.03 -2.32 8.82
C ILE A 119 -0.57 -2.47 8.41
N THR A 120 0.40 -2.07 9.24
CA THR A 120 1.84 -2.25 8.96
C THR A 120 2.45 -3.44 9.68
N ILE A 121 1.78 -4.01 10.70
CA ILE A 121 2.21 -5.27 11.29
C ILE A 121 1.90 -6.39 10.28
N PRO A 122 2.89 -7.15 9.80
CA PRO A 122 2.62 -8.33 8.98
C PRO A 122 1.71 -9.26 9.77
N VAL A 123 0.62 -9.72 9.14
CA VAL A 123 -0.29 -10.71 9.72
C VAL A 123 0.59 -11.85 10.24
N GLN A 124 0.60 -12.07 11.56
CA GLN A 124 1.25 -13.23 12.14
C GLN A 124 0.43 -14.45 11.72
N ASP A 125 0.78 -15.03 10.57
CA ASP A 125 0.38 -16.39 10.24
C ASP A 125 1.01 -17.31 11.31
N TYR A 126 0.20 -17.82 12.24
CA TYR A 126 0.51 -18.95 13.11
C TYR A 126 -0.24 -20.19 12.66
#